data_AF-A0AAN7TUB7-F1
#
_entry.id   AF-A0AAN7TUB7-F1
#
_cell.length_a   1.000
_cell.length_b   1.000
_cell.length_c   1.000
_cell.angle_alpha   90.00
_cell.angle_beta   90.00
_cell.angle_gamma   90.00
#
_symmetry.space_group_name_H-M   'P 1'
#
loop_
_entity.id
_entity.type
_entity.pdbx_description
1 polymer ?
#
loop_
_entity_poly.entity_id
_entity_poly.type
_entity_poly.pdbx_seq_one_letter_code
_entity_poly.pdbx_strand_id
1 'polypeptide(L)'
;MKTNNILLLFLVVLISINYTLAVVVSQQGGNIPNGSASNNRNKKDLQSAANDLQYANIFKNGAGTIANEGTVRIDMQGTFSSGGQKWHNLQGQLNGVKGKSTIAHVQVAENAMTDNKAQQNALVTMVINAMMDSYTSGKTYSVLDNGARNGL
;
A
#
# COMPACT_ATOMS: atom_id res chain seq x y z
N MET A 1 34.68 -17.95 23.81
CA MET A 1 33.39 -17.34 23.39
C MET A 1 33.61 -16.48 22.15
N LYS A 2 33.37 -17.00 20.94
CA LYS A 2 33.45 -16.25 19.65
C LYS A 2 32.32 -16.65 18.68
N THR A 3 31.21 -17.16 19.21
CA THR A 3 30.15 -17.79 18.41
C THR A 3 28.95 -16.86 18.16
N ASN A 4 28.77 -15.83 18.98
CA ASN A 4 27.59 -14.95 18.89
C ASN A 4 27.61 -14.00 17.68
N ASN A 5 28.78 -13.57 17.21
CA ASN A 5 28.87 -12.61 16.12
C ASN A 5 28.61 -13.23 14.74
N ILE A 6 28.98 -14.50 14.53
CA ILE A 6 28.74 -15.22 13.27
C ILE A 6 27.25 -15.56 13.12
N LEU A 7 26.59 -16.00 14.20
CA LEU A 7 25.15 -16.28 14.20
C LEU A 7 24.32 -15.02 13.93
N LEU A 8 24.73 -13.88 14.52
CA LEU A 8 24.09 -12.59 14.28
C LEU A 8 24.28 -12.12 12.83
N LEU A 9 25.48 -12.31 12.26
CA LEU A 9 25.75 -12.00 10.85
C LEU A 9 24.89 -12.85 9.91
N PHE A 10 24.78 -14.15 10.16
CA PHE A 10 23.92 -15.03 9.37
C PHE A 10 22.45 -14.64 9.47
N LEU A 11 21.96 -14.23 10.64
CA LEU A 11 20.59 -13.77 10.83
C LEU A 11 20.32 -12.45 10.07
N VAL A 12 21.24 -11.49 10.14
CA VAL A 12 21.14 -10.21 9.40
C VAL A 12 21.20 -10.46 7.90
N VAL A 13 22.09 -11.35 7.43
CA VAL A 13 22.18 -11.75 6.02
C VAL A 13 20.89 -12.43 5.58
N LEU A 14 20.36 -13.42 6.32
CA LEU A 14 19.07 -14.07 5.99
C LEU A 14 17.92 -13.07 5.90
N ILE A 15 17.82 -12.13 6.85
CA ILE A 15 16.80 -11.08 6.85
C ILE A 15 16.97 -10.19 5.61
N SER A 16 18.20 -9.80 5.26
CA SER A 16 18.48 -8.97 4.08
C SER A 16 18.18 -9.65 2.74
N ILE A 17 18.41 -10.97 2.60
CA ILE A 17 18.11 -11.71 1.36
C ILE A 17 16.59 -11.83 1.12
N ASN A 18 15.78 -11.91 2.18
CA ASN A 18 14.33 -12.00 2.05
C ASN A 18 13.71 -10.70 1.49
N TYR A 19 14.30 -9.53 1.75
CA TYR A 19 13.85 -8.26 1.17
C TYR A 19 14.16 -8.13 -0.33
N THR A 20 15.15 -8.86 -0.84
CA THR A 20 15.55 -8.83 -2.26
C THR A 20 14.74 -9.75 -3.19
N LEU A 21 13.87 -10.63 -2.65
CA LEU A 21 13.04 -11.54 -3.47
C LEU A 21 11.59 -11.04 -3.69
N ALA A 22 11.14 -10.06 -2.90
CA ALA A 22 9.79 -9.56 -3.02
C ALA A 22 9.66 -8.63 -4.23
N VAL A 23 9.07 -9.14 -5.32
CA VAL A 23 8.82 -8.41 -6.58
C VAL A 23 8.14 -7.04 -6.37
N VAL A 24 7.25 -6.95 -5.38
CA VAL A 24 6.61 -5.70 -4.99
C VAL A 24 6.90 -5.44 -3.52
N VAL A 25 7.23 -4.19 -3.19
CA VAL A 25 7.51 -3.74 -1.82
C VAL A 25 6.63 -2.56 -1.44
N SER A 26 6.45 -2.35 -0.13
CA SER A 26 5.85 -1.14 0.42
C SER A 26 6.91 -0.30 1.14
N GLN A 27 6.80 1.03 1.05
CA GLN A 27 7.71 1.98 1.68
C GLN A 27 6.91 3.04 2.40
N GLN A 28 7.26 3.32 3.66
CA GLN A 28 6.62 4.37 4.44
C GLN A 28 7.10 5.75 3.97
N GLY A 29 6.16 6.68 3.85
CA GLY A 29 6.41 8.08 3.50
C GLY A 29 6.09 9.05 4.64
N GLY A 30 5.63 10.25 4.25
CA GLY A 30 5.32 11.36 5.15
C GLY A 30 3.96 11.23 5.84
N ASN A 31 3.49 12.32 6.46
CA ASN A 31 2.15 12.37 7.06
C ASN A 31 1.06 12.28 5.99
N ILE A 32 -0.06 11.63 6.33
CA ILE A 32 -1.25 11.64 5.48
C ILE A 32 -1.75 13.09 5.29
N PRO A 33 -1.80 13.61 4.05
CA PRO A 33 -2.45 14.88 3.76
C PRO A 33 -3.94 14.79 4.10
N ASN A 34 -4.50 15.82 4.75
CA ASN A 34 -5.88 15.82 5.23
C ASN A 34 -6.24 14.63 6.15
N GLY A 35 -5.26 14.16 6.92
CA GLY A 35 -5.44 13.12 7.92
C GLY A 35 -6.56 13.44 8.92
N SER A 36 -7.40 12.46 9.20
CA SER A 36 -8.45 12.50 10.21
C SER A 36 -8.18 11.50 11.32
N ALA A 37 -8.62 11.83 12.54
CA ALA A 37 -8.74 10.83 13.59
C ALA A 37 -9.77 9.77 13.20
N SER A 38 -9.57 8.56 13.71
CA SER A 38 -10.41 7.39 13.44
C SER A 38 -10.49 6.49 14.67
N ASN A 39 -11.41 5.53 14.65
CA ASN A 39 -11.64 4.60 15.75
C ASN A 39 -11.61 3.14 15.29
N ASN A 40 -11.74 2.21 16.24
CA ASN A 40 -11.69 0.77 15.95
C ASN A 40 -12.76 0.28 14.97
N ARG A 41 -13.90 0.96 14.87
CA ARG A 41 -14.91 0.65 13.85
C ARG A 41 -14.40 1.04 12.46
N ASN A 42 -13.84 2.23 12.30
CA ASN A 42 -13.26 2.65 11.03
C ASN A 42 -12.11 1.73 10.59
N LYS A 43 -11.32 1.20 11.52
CA LYS A 43 -10.28 0.20 11.20
C LYS A 43 -10.87 -1.07 10.57
N LYS A 44 -11.95 -1.60 11.17
CA LYS A 44 -12.63 -2.81 10.66
C LYS A 44 -13.27 -2.55 9.29
N ASP A 45 -13.98 -1.43 9.17
CA ASP A 45 -14.63 -1.01 7.93
C ASP A 45 -13.58 -0.79 6.81
N LEU A 46 -12.45 -0.16 7.13
CA LEU A 46 -11.33 0.00 6.18
C LEU A 46 -10.78 -1.36 5.74
N GLN A 47 -10.56 -2.29 6.67
CA GLN A 47 -10.03 -3.61 6.34
C GLN A 47 -10.98 -4.38 5.42
N SER A 48 -12.28 -4.35 5.71
CA SER A 48 -13.30 -4.96 4.85
C SER A 48 -13.34 -4.31 3.47
N ALA A 49 -13.39 -2.98 3.38
CA ALA A 49 -13.33 -2.28 2.09
C ALA A 49 -12.04 -2.58 1.32
N ALA A 50 -10.90 -2.70 2.01
CA ALA A 50 -9.62 -3.02 1.38
C ALA A 50 -9.61 -4.45 0.82
N ASN A 51 -10.24 -5.40 1.49
CA ASN A 51 -10.37 -6.78 1.00
C ASN A 51 -11.19 -6.90 -0.29
N ASP A 52 -12.06 -5.93 -0.57
CA ASP A 52 -12.84 -5.85 -1.82
C ASP A 52 -12.08 -5.19 -2.97
N LEU A 53 -10.83 -4.74 -2.75
CA LEU A 53 -10.02 -4.14 -3.80
C LEU A 53 -9.72 -5.15 -4.91
N GLN A 54 -9.93 -4.69 -6.13
CA GLN A 54 -9.60 -5.44 -7.33
C GLN A 54 -8.39 -4.80 -8.02
N TYR A 55 -7.50 -5.65 -8.54
CA TYR A 55 -6.30 -5.22 -9.26
C TYR A 55 -6.58 -4.17 -10.34
N ALA A 56 -7.63 -4.38 -11.16
CA ALA A 56 -8.01 -3.44 -12.21
C ALA A 56 -8.41 -2.05 -11.67
N ASN A 57 -9.01 -1.99 -10.48
CA ASN A 57 -9.47 -0.74 -9.88
C ASN A 57 -8.31 0.07 -9.26
N ILE A 58 -7.28 -0.61 -8.75
CA ILE A 58 -6.05 0.05 -8.25
C ILE A 58 -5.40 0.89 -9.35
N PHE A 59 -5.42 0.38 -10.58
CA PHE A 59 -4.80 1.01 -11.74
C PHE A 59 -5.75 1.79 -12.64
N LYS A 60 -6.96 2.09 -12.16
CA LYS A 60 -7.95 2.84 -12.94
C LYS A 60 -7.46 4.27 -13.21
N ASN A 61 -7.41 4.69 -14.46
CA ASN A 61 -7.12 6.08 -14.85
C ASN A 61 -8.36 6.98 -14.70
N GLY A 62 -8.94 7.02 -13.50
CA GLY A 62 -10.12 7.84 -13.23
C GLY A 62 -10.45 7.91 -11.75
N ALA A 63 -10.87 9.10 -11.31
CA ALA A 63 -11.27 9.30 -9.92
C ALA A 63 -12.61 8.59 -9.61
N GLY A 64 -12.77 8.16 -8.37
CA GLY A 64 -14.02 7.62 -7.86
C GLY A 64 -13.84 6.55 -6.78
N THR A 65 -14.93 6.21 -6.12
CA THR A 65 -14.97 5.14 -5.13
C THR A 65 -14.79 3.78 -5.79
N ILE A 66 -13.85 2.99 -5.28
CA ILE A 66 -13.50 1.66 -5.80
C ILE A 66 -13.79 0.53 -4.81
N ALA A 67 -14.00 0.85 -3.54
CA ALA A 67 -14.55 -0.04 -2.51
C ALA A 67 -15.23 0.80 -1.42
N ASN A 68 -16.22 0.25 -0.73
CA ASN A 68 -16.98 0.97 0.29
C ASN A 68 -17.58 0.00 1.31
N GLU A 69 -17.30 0.23 2.59
CA GLU A 69 -17.87 -0.54 3.69
C GLU A 69 -18.20 0.38 4.86
N GLY A 70 -19.48 0.39 5.26
CA GLY A 70 -19.95 1.11 6.45
C GLY A 70 -19.50 2.57 6.49
N THR A 71 -18.61 2.88 7.44
CA THR A 71 -18.12 4.24 7.69
C THR A 71 -16.93 4.65 6.83
N VAL A 72 -16.39 3.76 5.99
CA VAL A 72 -15.18 4.00 5.20
C VAL A 72 -15.41 3.65 3.74
N ARG A 73 -14.92 4.50 2.85
CA ARG A 73 -14.74 4.18 1.44
C ARG A 73 -13.28 4.26 1.03
N ILE A 74 -12.91 3.52 0.01
CA ILE A 74 -11.63 3.65 -0.66
C ILE A 74 -11.86 4.30 -2.02
N ASP A 75 -11.23 5.45 -2.20
CA ASP A 75 -11.32 6.24 -3.42
C ASP A 75 -10.01 6.18 -4.19
N MET A 76 -10.11 5.99 -5.50
CA MET A 76 -9.06 6.35 -6.45
C MET A 76 -9.14 7.86 -6.68
N GLN A 77 -8.07 8.59 -6.37
CA GLN A 77 -7.99 10.06 -6.43
C GLN A 77 -7.26 10.55 -7.70
N GLY A 78 -7.13 9.68 -8.70
CA GLY A 78 -6.44 9.96 -9.95
C GLY A 78 -4.97 9.53 -9.93
N THR A 79 -4.23 10.01 -10.93
CA THR A 79 -2.82 9.66 -11.12
C THR A 79 -1.94 10.90 -11.15
N PHE A 80 -0.67 10.75 -10.79
CA PHE A 80 0.32 11.81 -10.86
C PHE A 80 1.68 11.26 -11.29
N SER A 81 2.53 12.13 -11.82
CA SER A 81 3.90 11.77 -12.20
C SER A 81 4.90 12.35 -11.21
N SER A 82 5.84 11.52 -10.74
CA SER A 82 6.94 11.94 -9.87
C SER A 82 8.13 11.03 -10.08
N GLY A 83 9.34 11.60 -10.21
CA GLY A 83 10.57 10.84 -10.41
C GLY A 83 10.59 10.01 -11.69
N GLY A 84 9.94 10.47 -12.76
CA GLY A 84 9.80 9.71 -14.02
C GLY A 84 8.81 8.54 -13.96
N GLN A 85 8.16 8.32 -12.82
CA GLN A 85 7.19 7.26 -12.58
C GLN A 85 5.78 7.85 -12.51
N LYS A 86 4.80 7.13 -13.07
CA LYS A 86 3.37 7.41 -12.86
C LYS A 86 2.86 6.63 -11.65
N TRP A 87 2.06 7.29 -10.83
CA TRP A 87 1.55 6.79 -9.55
C TRP A 87 0.04 6.89 -9.50
N HIS A 88 -0.59 5.89 -8.91
CA HIS A 88 -2.02 5.80 -8.66
C HIS A 88 -2.30 6.11 -7.19
N ASN A 89 -3.14 7.12 -6.93
CA ASN A 89 -3.39 7.63 -5.59
C ASN A 89 -4.66 7.03 -4.98
N LEU A 90 -4.50 6.17 -3.99
CA LEU A 90 -5.59 5.51 -3.26
C LEU A 90 -5.74 6.12 -1.87
N GLN A 91 -6.97 6.42 -1.47
CA GLN A 91 -7.26 6.98 -0.14
C GLN A 91 -8.43 6.25 0.52
N GLY A 92 -8.18 5.75 1.73
CA GLY A 92 -9.25 5.37 2.66
C GLY A 92 -9.81 6.63 3.31
N GLN A 93 -11.10 6.88 3.14
CA GLN A 93 -11.77 8.10 3.59
C GLN A 93 -13.02 7.79 4.41
N LEU A 94 -13.28 8.60 5.43
CA LEU A 94 -14.50 8.51 6.22
C LEU A 94 -15.72 8.99 5.41
N ASN A 95 -16.81 8.23 5.49
CA ASN A 95 -18.09 8.57 4.88
C ASN A 95 -18.81 9.66 5.70
N GLY A 96 -19.44 10.61 5.01
CA GLY A 96 -20.23 11.68 5.63
C GLY A 96 -19.43 12.77 6.36
N VAL A 97 -18.09 12.69 6.38
CA VAL A 97 -17.23 13.70 7.02
C VAL A 97 -16.89 14.82 6.04
N LYS A 98 -17.16 16.07 6.42
CA LYS A 98 -16.76 17.26 5.68
C LYS A 98 -15.33 17.68 6.09
N GLY A 99 -14.51 18.05 5.12
CA GLY A 99 -13.13 18.48 5.37
C GLY A 99 -12.13 17.32 5.43
N LYS A 100 -11.28 17.28 6.46
CA LYS A 100 -10.27 16.22 6.63
C LYS A 100 -10.97 14.88 6.92
N SER A 101 -10.86 13.94 6.01
CA SER A 101 -11.52 12.63 6.10
C SER A 101 -10.60 11.45 5.80
N THR A 102 -9.36 11.70 5.37
CA THR A 102 -8.44 10.64 4.96
C THR A 102 -7.85 9.95 6.18
N ILE A 103 -7.98 8.62 6.23
CA ILE A 103 -7.48 7.78 7.33
C ILE A 103 -6.41 6.80 6.86
N ALA A 104 -6.27 6.58 5.55
CA ALA A 104 -5.19 5.82 4.94
C ALA A 104 -4.87 6.39 3.56
N HIS A 105 -3.60 6.40 3.16
CA HIS A 105 -3.15 6.93 1.88
C HIS A 105 -2.02 6.07 1.31
N VAL A 106 -2.29 5.45 0.16
CA VAL A 106 -1.36 4.58 -0.55
C VAL A 106 -1.17 5.09 -1.97
N GLN A 107 0.07 5.09 -2.44
CA GLN A 107 0.43 5.44 -3.81
C GLN A 107 1.02 4.20 -4.48
N VAL A 108 0.42 3.75 -5.58
CA VAL A 108 0.87 2.55 -6.28
C VAL A 108 1.56 2.96 -7.57
N ALA A 109 2.83 2.60 -7.73
CA ALA A 109 3.57 2.89 -8.95
C ALA A 109 3.04 2.04 -10.12
N GLU A 110 2.89 2.67 -11.28
CA GLU A 110 2.51 2.01 -12.53
C GLU A 110 3.49 0.91 -12.95
N ASN A 111 4.78 0.99 -12.55
CA ASN A 111 5.75 -0.08 -12.82
C ASN A 111 5.45 -1.38 -12.07
N ALA A 112 4.58 -1.36 -11.06
CA ALA A 112 4.15 -2.56 -10.35
C ALA A 112 3.14 -3.40 -11.15
N MET A 113 2.58 -2.84 -12.24
CA MET A 113 1.66 -3.55 -13.13
C MET A 113 2.27 -4.84 -13.67
N THR A 114 1.43 -5.84 -13.89
CA THR A 114 1.79 -7.17 -14.38
C THR A 114 0.57 -7.89 -14.94
N ASP A 115 0.80 -8.71 -15.97
CA ASP A 115 -0.22 -9.60 -16.54
C ASP A 115 -0.26 -10.97 -15.82
N ASN A 116 0.71 -11.26 -14.96
CA ASN A 116 0.76 -12.51 -14.21
C ASN A 116 -0.24 -12.50 -13.04
N LYS A 117 -1.24 -13.39 -13.08
CA LYS A 117 -2.33 -13.41 -12.07
C LYS A 117 -1.86 -13.60 -10.63
N ALA A 118 -0.84 -14.43 -10.38
CA ALA A 118 -0.32 -14.63 -9.04
C ALA A 118 0.36 -13.35 -8.51
N GLN A 119 1.09 -12.64 -9.37
CA GLN A 119 1.69 -11.36 -9.02
C GLN A 119 0.65 -10.24 -8.85
N GLN A 120 -0.45 -10.26 -9.62
CA GLN A 120 -1.57 -9.36 -9.39
C GLN A 120 -2.17 -9.55 -7.99
N ASN A 121 -2.40 -10.80 -7.58
CA ASN A 121 -2.90 -11.11 -6.23
C ASN A 121 -1.91 -10.65 -5.15
N ALA A 122 -0.60 -10.90 -5.36
CA ALA A 122 0.44 -10.44 -4.43
C ALA A 122 0.48 -8.91 -4.30
N LEU A 123 0.33 -8.18 -5.41
CA LEU A 123 0.24 -6.72 -5.39
C LEU A 123 -0.99 -6.24 -4.62
N VAL A 124 -2.17 -6.82 -4.87
CA VAL A 124 -3.39 -6.46 -4.14
C VAL A 124 -3.20 -6.66 -2.65
N THR A 125 -2.67 -7.81 -2.22
CA THR A 125 -2.34 -8.06 -0.81
C THR A 125 -1.36 -7.04 -0.25
N MET A 126 -0.32 -6.66 -1.00
CA MET A 126 0.64 -5.63 -0.57
C MET A 126 -0.03 -4.26 -0.39
N VAL A 127 -0.94 -3.89 -1.30
CA VAL A 127 -1.71 -2.64 -1.21
C VAL A 127 -2.64 -2.66 0.01
N ILE A 128 -3.32 -3.77 0.28
CA ILE A 128 -4.15 -3.94 1.49
C ILE A 128 -3.31 -3.75 2.75
N ASN A 129 -2.17 -4.43 2.83
CA ASN A 129 -1.26 -4.31 3.97
C ASN A 129 -0.76 -2.86 4.14
N ALA A 130 -0.31 -2.22 3.06
CA ALA A 130 0.12 -0.83 3.07
C ALA A 130 -1.02 0.13 3.51
N MET A 131 -2.27 -0.17 3.18
CA MET A 131 -3.43 0.60 3.64
C MET A 131 -3.63 0.47 5.15
N MET A 132 -3.51 -0.74 5.70
CA MET A 132 -3.63 -1.00 7.13
C MET A 132 -2.45 -0.42 7.94
N ASP A 133 -1.24 -0.44 7.37
CA ASP A 133 -0.06 0.18 7.94
C ASP A 133 -0.16 1.71 7.90
N SER A 134 -0.66 2.26 6.79
CA SER A 134 -0.96 3.70 6.65
C SER A 134 -1.96 4.16 7.70
N TYR A 135 -3.05 3.41 7.89
CA TYR A 135 -4.04 3.68 8.93
C TYR A 135 -3.43 3.68 10.33
N THR A 136 -2.58 2.70 10.63
CA THR A 136 -2.00 2.52 11.96
C THR A 136 -0.96 3.59 12.29
N SER A 137 -0.15 3.97 11.31
CA SER A 137 0.97 4.92 11.49
C SER A 137 0.59 6.38 11.27
N GLY A 138 -0.53 6.65 10.59
CA GLY A 138 -0.89 7.98 10.11
C GLY A 138 0.05 8.51 9.01
N LYS A 139 0.78 7.61 8.34
CA LYS A 139 1.74 7.92 7.27
C LYS A 139 1.24 7.46 5.91
N THR A 140 1.71 8.10 4.85
CA THR A 140 1.50 7.61 3.48
C THR A 140 2.37 6.38 3.24
N TYR A 141 1.93 5.50 2.34
CA TYR A 141 2.76 4.38 1.87
C TYR A 141 2.85 4.39 0.35
N SER A 142 4.01 4.03 -0.18
CA SER A 142 4.23 3.79 -1.60
C SER A 142 4.39 2.30 -1.84
N VAL A 143 3.74 1.78 -2.88
CA VAL A 143 3.86 0.39 -3.31
C VAL A 143 4.43 0.37 -4.73
N LEU A 144 5.51 -0.36 -4.95
CA LEU A 144 6.26 -0.33 -6.20
C LEU A 144 6.95 -1.67 -6.49
N ASP A 145 7.23 -1.90 -7.77
CA ASP A 145 8.17 -2.96 -8.17
C ASP A 145 9.59 -2.61 -7.69
N ASN A 146 10.28 -3.55 -7.06
CA ASN A 146 11.64 -3.33 -6.56
C ASN A 146 12.73 -3.61 -7.61
N GLY A 147 12.36 -3.93 -8.84
CA GLY A 147 13.28 -4.23 -9.94
C GLY A 147 13.68 -5.70 -10.04
N ALA A 148 13.24 -6.57 -9.13
CA ALA A 148 13.57 -7.99 -9.15
C ALA A 148 12.98 -8.75 -10.36
N ARG A 149 11.99 -8.19 -11.07
CA ARG A 149 11.42 -8.80 -12.28
C ARG A 149 12.37 -8.81 -13.48
N ASN A 150 13.31 -7.87 -13.56
CA ASN A 150 14.17 -7.69 -14.75
C ASN A 150 15.39 -8.63 -14.76
N GLY A 151 15.51 -9.53 -13.79
CA GLY A 151 16.63 -10.46 -13.64
C GLY A 151 16.30 -11.94 -13.89
N LEU A 152 15.09 -12.24 -14.41
CA LEU A 152 14.65 -13.59 -14.77
C LEU A 152 14.47 -13.73 -16.29
#